data_AF-A0A1E1WGF2-F1
#
_entry.id   AF-A0A1E1WGF2-F1
#
_cell.length_a   1.000
_cell.length_b   1.000
_cell.length_c   1.000
_cell.angle_alpha   90.00
_cell.angle_beta   90.00
_cell.angle_gamma   90.00
#
_symmetry.space_group_name_H-M   'P 1'
#
loop_
_entity.id
_entity.type
_entity.pdbx_description
1 polymer ?
#
loop_
_entity_poly.entity_id
_entity_poly.type
_entity_poly.pdbx_seq_one_letter_code
_entity_poly.pdbx_strand_id
1 'polypeptide(L)'
;EVLSMTSSSKAVNLEPHVKSLHITLAYHFDVTAFDALQSLVGELRPLESPSWELRLYSRDPRFANHQVYKVVQSYTAKASDELELVLGDYIYMEQKELDASPDGWVHGTSWLT
;
A
#
# COMPACT_ATOMS: atom_id res chain seq x y z
N GLU A 1 -14.54 -8.00 43.84
CA GLU A 1 -15.37 -7.63 42.68
C GLU A 1 -14.43 -7.54 41.48
N VAL A 2 -14.37 -8.59 40.67
CA VAL A 2 -13.47 -8.69 39.50
C VAL A 2 -14.30 -8.47 38.25
N LEU A 3 -14.16 -7.31 37.62
CA LEU A 3 -14.81 -6.98 36.36
C LEU A 3 -14.08 -7.70 35.22
N SER A 4 -14.68 -8.81 34.79
CA SER A 4 -14.36 -9.50 33.54
C SER A 4 -14.77 -8.61 32.35
N MET A 5 -13.80 -7.98 31.69
CA MET A 5 -14.01 -7.46 30.32
C MET A 5 -13.89 -8.62 29.33
N THR A 6 -15.03 -9.19 28.97
CA THR A 6 -15.16 -10.05 27.80
C THR A 6 -14.97 -9.18 26.56
N SER A 7 -13.75 -9.11 26.04
CA SER A 7 -13.52 -8.69 24.66
C SER A 7 -14.17 -9.74 23.76
N SER A 8 -15.36 -9.42 23.26
CA SER A 8 -15.97 -10.12 22.12
C SER A 8 -15.06 -9.93 20.92
N SER A 9 -14.01 -10.74 20.81
CA SER A 9 -13.32 -10.98 19.55
C SER A 9 -14.36 -11.58 18.62
N LYS A 10 -15.01 -10.74 17.82
CA LYS A 10 -15.74 -11.22 16.64
C LYS A 10 -14.76 -12.15 15.94
N ALA A 11 -15.09 -13.44 15.88
CA ALA A 11 -14.31 -14.40 15.15
C ALA A 11 -14.26 -13.89 13.71
N VAL A 12 -13.15 -13.25 13.34
CA VAL A 12 -12.93 -12.79 11.98
C VAL A 12 -12.77 -14.08 11.20
N ASN A 13 -13.85 -14.50 10.54
CA ASN A 13 -13.84 -15.66 9.66
C ASN A 13 -13.05 -15.23 8.41
N LEU A 14 -11.72 -15.33 8.52
CA LEU A 14 -10.81 -15.10 7.41
C LEU A 14 -10.90 -16.34 6.54
N GLU A 15 -11.79 -16.32 5.55
CA GLU A 15 -11.73 -17.32 4.48
C GLU A 15 -10.38 -17.18 3.78
N PRO A 16 -9.59 -18.26 3.67
CA PRO A 16 -8.32 -18.23 2.95
C PRO A 16 -8.60 -17.76 1.53
N HIS A 17 -7.97 -16.66 1.12
CA HIS A 17 -8.07 -16.18 -0.25
C HIS A 17 -7.39 -17.21 -1.16
N VAL A 18 -8.19 -18.06 -1.81
CA VAL A 18 -7.71 -19.19 -2.64
C VAL A 18 -7.21 -18.77 -4.02
N LYS A 19 -7.24 -17.46 -4.35
CA LYS A 19 -6.62 -16.98 -5.58
C LYS A 19 -5.11 -16.97 -5.41
N SER A 20 -4.41 -17.74 -6.22
CA SER A 20 -2.97 -17.65 -6.34
C SER A 20 -2.59 -16.24 -6.84
N LEU A 21 -1.74 -15.56 -6.08
CA LEU A 21 -1.11 -14.31 -6.50
C LEU A 21 0.14 -14.68 -7.30
N HIS A 22 0.12 -14.41 -8.60
CA HIS A 22 1.28 -14.57 -9.47
C HIS A 22 1.97 -13.21 -9.62
N ILE A 23 3.24 -13.13 -9.21
CA ILE A 23 4.07 -11.93 -9.35
C ILE A 23 5.11 -12.20 -10.42
N THR A 24 5.15 -11.36 -11.44
CA THR A 24 6.15 -11.44 -12.52
C THR A 24 7.05 -10.20 -12.44
N LEU A 25 8.31 -10.38 -12.04
CA LEU A 25 9.29 -9.30 -11.91
C LEU A 25 9.83 -8.78 -13.26
N ALA A 26 9.63 -9.52 -14.35
CA ALA A 26 10.02 -9.14 -15.70
C ALA A 26 8.76 -8.79 -16.51
N TYR A 27 8.29 -7.56 -16.37
CA TYR A 27 7.20 -7.02 -17.19
C TYR A 27 7.81 -6.33 -18.42
N HIS A 28 7.39 -6.68 -19.63
CA HIS A 28 7.85 -6.13 -20.90
C HIS A 28 9.34 -6.34 -21.22
N PHE A 29 9.72 -7.54 -21.64
CA PHE A 29 10.96 -7.79 -22.38
C PHE A 29 10.62 -8.31 -23.78
N ASP A 30 11.53 -8.13 -24.73
CA ASP A 30 11.39 -8.67 -26.08
C ASP A 30 11.30 -10.19 -26.00
N VAL A 31 10.31 -10.80 -26.66
CA VAL A 31 10.08 -12.25 -26.58
C VAL A 31 11.31 -13.07 -27.02
N THR A 32 12.16 -12.51 -27.88
CA THR A 32 13.40 -13.14 -28.32
C THR A 32 14.43 -13.29 -27.19
N ALA A 33 14.31 -12.49 -26.13
CA ALA A 33 15.17 -12.58 -24.95
C ALA A 33 14.70 -13.64 -23.93
N PHE A 34 13.55 -14.30 -24.15
CA PHE A 34 12.97 -15.24 -23.20
C PHE A 34 13.92 -16.38 -22.83
N ASP A 35 14.46 -17.08 -23.83
CA ASP A 35 15.31 -18.26 -23.60
C ASP A 35 16.61 -17.89 -22.86
N ALA A 36 17.17 -16.71 -23.16
CA ALA A 36 18.36 -16.19 -22.50
C ALA A 36 18.07 -15.84 -21.03
N LEU A 37 16.96 -15.17 -20.75
CA LEU A 37 16.52 -14.84 -19.39
C LEU A 37 16.19 -16.10 -18.60
N GLN A 38 15.53 -17.08 -19.21
CA GLN A 38 15.22 -18.37 -18.57
C GLN A 38 16.50 -19.12 -18.19
N SER A 39 17.50 -19.13 -19.06
CA SER A 39 18.80 -19.76 -18.79
C SER A 39 19.50 -19.07 -17.61
N LEU A 40 19.54 -17.74 -17.59
CA LEU A 40 20.10 -16.96 -16.49
C LEU A 40 19.40 -17.26 -15.16
N VAL A 41 18.07 -17.35 -15.15
CA VAL A 41 17.29 -17.70 -13.94
C VAL A 41 17.62 -19.12 -13.45
N GLY A 42 17.83 -20.07 -14.35
CA GLY A 42 18.26 -21.43 -13.98
C GLY A 42 19.64 -21.48 -13.33
N GLU A 43 20.53 -20.54 -13.66
CA GLU A 43 21.87 -20.42 -13.09
C GLU A 43 21.91 -19.61 -11.79
N LEU A 44 20.88 -18.81 -11.50
CA LEU A 44 20.78 -18.06 -10.25
C LEU A 44 20.72 -19.03 -9.07
N ARG A 45 21.79 -19.03 -8.26
CA ARG A 45 21.76 -19.70 -6.96
C ARG A 45 20.89 -18.89 -6.01
N PRO A 46 19.99 -19.53 -5.22
CA PRO A 46 19.25 -18.83 -4.18
C PRO A 46 20.25 -18.09 -3.29
N LEU A 47 20.11 -16.77 -3.17
CA LEU A 47 20.94 -16.00 -2.24
C LEU A 47 20.64 -16.48 -0.83
N GLU A 48 21.69 -16.82 -0.07
CA GLU A 48 21.55 -17.20 1.35
C GLU A 48 20.94 -16.07 2.20
N SER A 49 21.06 -14.83 1.73
CA SER A 49 20.43 -13.64 2.30
C SER A 49 20.03 -12.67 1.18
N PRO A 50 18.77 -12.66 0.71
CA PRO A 50 18.32 -11.61 -0.20
C PRO A 50 18.44 -10.25 0.49
N SER A 51 19.04 -9.27 -0.18
CA SER A 51 19.15 -7.88 0.29
C SER A 51 17.86 -7.06 0.08
N TRP A 52 16.78 -7.74 -0.30
CA TRP A 52 15.48 -7.14 -0.57
C TRP A 52 14.39 -7.88 0.22
N GLU A 53 13.39 -7.13 0.65
CA GLU A 53 12.20 -7.65 1.31
C GLU A 53 10.99 -7.21 0.50
N LEU A 54 10.12 -8.16 0.17
CA LEU A 54 8.82 -7.87 -0.43
C LEU A 54 7.76 -7.89 0.67
N ARG A 55 7.13 -6.74 0.90
CA ARG A 55 6.03 -6.61 1.85
C ARG A 55 4.72 -6.46 1.10
N LEU A 56 3.83 -7.45 1.26
CA LEU A 56 2.46 -7.37 0.76
C LEU A 56 1.57 -6.80 1.86
N TYR A 57 1.07 -5.59 1.64
CA TYR A 57 0.12 -4.96 2.54
C TYR A 57 -1.30 -5.18 2.04
N SER A 58 -2.18 -5.68 2.91
CA SER A 58 -3.61 -5.68 2.61
C SER A 58 -4.10 -4.24 2.58
N ARG A 59 -4.70 -3.84 1.47
CA ARG A 59 -5.39 -2.54 1.40
C ARG A 59 -6.67 -2.62 2.22
N ASP A 60 -6.84 -1.69 3.16
CA ASP A 60 -8.12 -1.57 3.87
C ASP A 60 -9.22 -1.22 2.84
N PRO A 61 -10.32 -2.00 2.78
CA PRO A 61 -11.40 -1.79 1.82
C PRO A 61 -12.01 -0.38 1.87
N ARG A 62 -11.93 0.32 3.01
CA ARG A 62 -12.38 1.71 3.14
C ARG A 62 -11.66 2.65 2.18
N PHE A 63 -10.42 2.32 1.82
CA PHE A 63 -9.61 3.10 0.87
C PHE A 63 -9.67 2.57 -0.56
N ALA A 64 -10.59 1.66 -0.91
CA ALA A 64 -10.62 1.05 -2.26
C ALA A 64 -10.66 2.07 -3.41
N ASN A 65 -11.40 3.17 -3.23
CA ASN A 65 -11.54 4.24 -4.22
C ASN A 65 -10.52 5.38 -4.06
N HIS A 66 -9.67 5.31 -3.03
CA HIS A 66 -8.66 6.36 -2.82
C HIS A 66 -7.48 6.15 -3.77
N GLN A 67 -6.73 7.20 -4.05
CA GLN A 67 -5.42 7.14 -4.65
C GLN A 67 -4.37 7.49 -3.60
N VAL A 68 -3.14 7.03 -3.81
CA VAL A 68 -2.01 7.28 -2.91
C VAL A 68 -1.15 8.36 -3.50
N TYR A 69 -0.98 9.46 -2.78
CA TYR A 69 -0.13 10.59 -3.17
C TYR A 69 1.07 10.66 -2.25
N LYS A 70 2.22 11.04 -2.79
CA LYS A 70 3.44 11.28 -2.01
C LYS A 70 3.55 12.77 -1.69
N VAL A 71 3.80 13.10 -0.43
CA VAL A 71 4.06 14.46 0.02
C VAL A 71 5.41 14.93 -0.50
N VAL A 72 5.39 15.89 -1.41
CA VAL A 72 6.61 16.54 -1.96
C VAL A 72 6.93 17.87 -1.27
N GLN A 73 5.97 18.40 -0.52
CA GLN A 73 6.10 19.68 0.20
C GLN A 73 5.43 19.55 1.58
N SER A 74 6.16 19.92 2.62
CA SER A 74 5.65 19.89 3.99
C SER A 74 4.62 20.99 4.24
N TYR A 75 3.65 20.71 5.12
CA TYR A 75 2.63 21.67 5.53
C TYR A 75 2.33 21.50 7.02
N THR A 76 2.37 22.59 7.78
CA THR A 76 2.01 22.61 9.21
C THR A 76 0.54 22.99 9.34
N ALA A 77 -0.24 22.10 9.95
CA ALA A 77 -1.65 22.34 10.24
C ALA A 77 -1.83 23.58 11.13
N LYS A 78 -2.74 24.46 10.73
CA LYS A 78 -3.15 25.70 11.42
C LYS A 78 -4.50 25.55 12.12
N ALA A 79 -5.35 24.64 11.64
CA ALA A 79 -6.63 24.31 12.25
C ALA A 79 -6.68 22.84 12.68
N SER A 80 -7.63 22.51 13.56
CA SER A 80 -7.74 21.17 14.17
C SER A 80 -8.19 20.08 13.18
N ASP A 81 -8.79 20.48 12.07
CA ASP A 81 -9.28 19.64 10.98
C ASP A 81 -8.31 19.58 9.79
N GLU A 82 -7.21 20.34 9.84
CA GLU A 82 -6.16 20.29 8.83
C GLU A 82 -5.20 19.12 9.10
N LEU A 83 -4.79 18.46 8.02
CA LEU A 83 -3.82 17.38 8.07
C LEU A 83 -2.40 17.94 7.96
N GLU A 84 -1.55 17.61 8.94
CA GLU A 84 -0.11 17.91 8.85
C GLU A 84 0.54 17.03 7.76
N LEU A 85 1.34 17.66 6.89
CA LEU A 85 2.01 16.97 5.79
C LEU A 85 3.52 16.93 6.04
N VAL A 86 4.06 15.72 6.14
CA VAL A 86 5.49 15.45 6.32
C VAL A 86 6.09 15.00 5.00
N LEU A 87 7.22 15.57 4.62
CA LEU A 87 7.85 15.30 3.33
C LEU A 87 8.30 13.84 3.24
N GLY A 88 7.87 13.16 2.18
CA GLY A 88 8.15 11.74 1.95
C GLY A 88 7.01 10.79 2.31
N ASP A 89 6.06 11.25 3.12
CA ASP A 89 4.90 10.45 3.55
C ASP A 89 3.87 10.28 2.44
N TYR A 90 2.91 9.39 2.70
CA TYR A 90 1.86 9.04 1.77
C TYR A 90 0.49 9.42 2.31
N ILE A 91 -0.40 9.88 1.43
CA ILE A 91 -1.76 10.27 1.78
C ILE A 91 -2.73 9.53 0.88
N TYR A 92 -3.77 8.97 1.48
CA TYR A 92 -4.92 8.42 0.78
C TYR A 92 -5.97 9.51 0.59
N MET A 93 -6.33 9.81 -0.66
CA MET A 93 -7.38 10.78 -1.00
C MET A 93 -8.19 10.30 -2.19
N GLU A 94 -9.45 10.68 -2.32
CA GLU A 94 -10.25 10.38 -3.51
C GLU A 94 -10.04 11.45 -4.59
N GLN A 95 -9.51 11.06 -5.76
CA GLN A 95 -9.23 12.00 -6.86
C GLN A 95 -10.48 12.81 -7.27
N LYS A 96 -11.66 12.18 -7.19
CA LYS A 96 -12.92 12.84 -7.54
C LYS A 96 -13.25 14.00 -6.60
N GLU A 97 -12.90 13.90 -5.31
CA GLU A 97 -13.08 15.01 -4.36
C GLU A 97 -12.12 16.15 -4.67
N LEU A 98 -10.89 15.84 -5.09
CA LEU A 98 -9.89 16.84 -5.47
C LEU A 98 -10.34 17.63 -6.70
N ASP A 99 -10.83 16.95 -7.73
CA ASP A 99 -11.31 17.59 -8.96
C ASP A 99 -12.58 18.43 -8.74
N ALA A 100 -13.39 18.08 -7.73
CA ALA A 100 -14.62 18.77 -7.37
C ALA A 100 -14.43 19.88 -6.33
N SER A 101 -13.25 19.96 -5.70
CA SER A 101 -13.00 20.89 -4.60
C SER A 101 -12.86 22.34 -5.13
N PRO A 102 -13.69 23.28 -4.66
CA PRO A 102 -13.64 24.67 -5.12
C PRO A 102 -12.46 25.45 -4.54
N ASP A 103 -11.92 25.03 -3.40
CA ASP A 103 -10.84 25.70 -2.65
C ASP A 103 -9.56 24.85 -2.56
N GLY A 104 -9.59 23.63 -3.10
CA GLY A 104 -8.47 22.69 -3.10
C GLY A 104 -8.33 21.87 -1.83
N TRP A 105 -9.22 22.05 -0.84
CA TRP A 105 -9.24 21.24 0.38
C TRP A 105 -10.07 19.97 0.17
N VAL A 106 -9.54 18.85 0.63
CA VAL A 106 -10.18 17.53 0.54
C VAL A 106 -9.89 16.71 1.78
N HIS A 107 -10.71 15.69 2.00
CA HIS A 107 -10.46 14.74 3.08
C HIS A 107 -9.33 13.78 2.67
N GLY A 108 -8.31 13.70 3.51
CA GLY A 108 -7.18 12.80 3.33
C GLY A 108 -6.87 12.05 4.61
N THR A 109 -6.40 10.81 4.46
CA THR A 109 -5.83 10.04 5.56
C THR A 109 -4.33 9.92 5.36
N SER A 110 -3.55 10.45 6.29
CA SER A 110 -2.09 10.25 6.30
C SER A 110 -1.74 8.81 6.63
N TRP A 111 -0.80 8.26 5.88
CA TRP A 111 -0.07 7.06 6.20
C TRP A 111 1.35 7.46 6.56
N LEU A 112 1.57 7.56 7.87
CA LEU A 112 2.88 7.70 8.46
C LEU A 112 3.53 6.30 8.46
N THR A 113 4.61 6.11 7.71
CA THR A 113 5.44 4.90 7.78
C THR A 113 6.50 5.01 8.87
#